data_AF-Q9TGK6-F1
#
_entry.id   AF-Q9TGK6-F1
#
_cell.length_a   1.000
_cell.length_b   1.000
_cell.length_c   1.000
_cell.angle_alpha   90.00
_cell.angle_beta   90.00
_cell.angle_gamma   90.00
#
_symmetry.space_group_name_H-M   'P 1'
#
loop_
_entity.id
_entity.type
_entity.pdbx_description
1 polymer ?
#
loop_
_entity_poly.entity_id
_entity_poly.type
_entity_poly.pdbx_seq_one_letter_code
_entity_poly.pdbx_strand_id
1 'polypeptide(L)'
;AFLSLSHIVVPFLGFFVSDWISVGYSFFYCLGHGLSAAIVFGLLWCFYDVSNTRNWVLLKSGVGGVVSMVIVVLSMLSLCSFPTTVQFFCEVYLVVQCSGVLLYLLFWVCYLFFGGLVPLVLCGYLLIRSEYYEFVCVSYHCYYFFLCYLGVWCYFAIVVL
;
A
#
# COMPACT_ATOMS: atom_id res chain seq x y z
N ALA A 1 0.52 10.27 3.11
CA ALA A 1 -0.54 11.25 3.42
C ALA A 1 -1.38 11.60 2.18
N PHE A 2 -0.81 12.17 1.11
CA PHE A 2 -1.59 12.44 -0.11
C PHE A 2 -2.12 11.15 -0.77
N LEU A 3 -1.29 10.10 -0.85
CA LEU A 3 -1.72 8.79 -1.38
C LEU A 3 -2.86 8.16 -0.57
N SER A 4 -2.81 8.23 0.76
CA SER A 4 -3.92 7.74 1.60
C SER A 4 -5.21 8.55 1.37
N LEU A 5 -5.10 9.85 1.06
CA LEU A 5 -6.26 10.66 0.72
C LEU A 5 -6.87 10.24 -0.61
N SER A 6 -6.07 9.93 -1.65
CA SER A 6 -6.60 9.41 -2.92
C SER A 6 -7.32 8.08 -2.74
N HIS A 7 -6.83 7.20 -1.86
CA HIS A 7 -7.52 5.94 -1.59
C HIS A 7 -8.86 6.15 -0.87
N ILE A 8 -9.01 7.15 0.01
CA ILE A 8 -10.30 7.43 0.70
C ILE A 8 -11.39 7.91 -0.27
N VAL A 9 -11.02 8.53 -1.40
CA VAL A 9 -12.00 8.98 -2.41
C VAL A 9 -12.66 7.80 -3.14
N VAL A 10 -11.98 6.65 -3.24
CA VAL A 10 -12.51 5.44 -3.90
C VAL A 10 -13.77 4.88 -3.22
N PRO A 11 -13.78 4.58 -1.90
CA PRO A 11 -14.99 4.09 -1.23
C PRO A 11 -16.06 5.17 -1.14
N PHE A 12 -15.70 6.46 -1.11
CA PHE A 12 -16.66 7.55 -1.24
C PHE A 12 -17.42 7.46 -2.57
N LEU A 13 -16.71 7.31 -3.70
CA LEU A 13 -17.33 7.09 -5.00
C LEU A 13 -18.12 5.76 -5.02
N GLY A 14 -17.57 4.72 -4.41
CA GLY A 14 -18.21 3.42 -4.25
C GLY A 14 -19.59 3.52 -3.60
N PHE A 15 -19.78 4.35 -2.56
CA PHE A 15 -21.09 4.53 -1.93
C PHE A 15 -22.15 5.15 -2.85
N PHE A 16 -21.77 5.93 -3.86
CA PHE A 16 -22.72 6.53 -4.81
C PHE A 16 -23.07 5.62 -5.99
N VAL A 17 -22.15 4.73 -6.37
CA VAL A 17 -22.29 3.88 -7.56
C VAL A 17 -22.74 2.46 -7.20
N SER A 18 -22.56 2.02 -5.97
CA SER A 18 -22.82 0.64 -5.55
C SER A 18 -24.29 0.34 -5.24
N ASP A 19 -24.70 -0.88 -5.60
CA ASP A 19 -25.94 -1.51 -5.14
C ASP A 19 -25.79 -2.10 -3.73
N TRP A 20 -26.91 -2.50 -3.13
CA TRP A 20 -27.00 -3.07 -1.78
C TRP A 20 -25.99 -4.18 -1.46
N ILE A 21 -25.64 -4.99 -2.46
CA ILE A 21 -24.66 -6.08 -2.32
C ILE A 21 -23.24 -5.55 -2.49
N SER A 22 -23.01 -4.68 -3.49
CA SER A 22 -21.67 -4.20 -3.82
C SER A 22 -21.12 -3.14 -2.87
N VAL A 23 -21.98 -2.54 -2.02
CA VAL A 23 -21.54 -1.69 -0.89
C VAL A 23 -20.62 -2.47 0.06
N GLY A 24 -20.71 -3.80 0.14
CA GLY A 24 -19.75 -4.62 0.89
C GLY A 24 -18.30 -4.40 0.45
N TYR A 25 -18.05 -4.21 -0.85
CA TYR A 25 -16.71 -4.02 -1.39
C TYR A 25 -16.09 -2.68 -0.98
N SER A 26 -16.88 -1.62 -0.77
CA SER A 26 -16.34 -0.34 -0.29
C SER A 26 -15.87 -0.45 1.17
N PHE A 27 -16.56 -1.25 2.00
CA PHE A 27 -16.11 -1.54 3.36
C PHE A 27 -14.82 -2.37 3.40
N PHE A 28 -14.74 -3.44 2.60
CA PHE A 28 -13.52 -4.25 2.49
C PHE A 28 -12.34 -3.43 1.93
N TYR A 29 -12.61 -2.55 0.98
CA TYR A 29 -11.62 -1.62 0.46
C TYR A 29 -11.09 -0.68 1.56
N CYS A 30 -11.98 -0.10 2.38
CA CYS A 30 -11.58 0.73 3.53
C CYS A 30 -10.70 -0.03 4.52
N LEU A 31 -11.02 -1.29 4.80
CA LEU A 31 -10.22 -2.16 5.67
C LEU A 31 -8.84 -2.41 5.07
N GLY A 32 -8.77 -2.79 3.78
CA GLY A 32 -7.52 -2.99 3.07
C GLY A 32 -6.65 -1.74 3.05
N HIS A 33 -7.26 -0.57 2.82
CA HIS A 33 -6.58 0.73 2.90
C HIS A 33 -6.08 1.07 4.29
N GLY A 34 -6.87 0.82 5.34
CA GLY A 34 -6.44 1.03 6.72
C GLY A 34 -5.20 0.19 7.06
N LEU A 35 -5.20 -1.08 6.66
CA LEU A 35 -4.06 -1.97 6.88
C LEU A 35 -2.83 -1.54 6.06
N SER A 36 -2.97 -1.24 4.77
CA SER A 36 -1.83 -0.82 3.93
C SER A 36 -1.24 0.52 4.39
N ALA A 37 -2.08 1.48 4.78
CA ALA A 37 -1.63 2.74 5.37
C ALA A 37 -0.87 2.51 6.69
N ALA A 38 -1.35 1.62 7.56
CA ALA A 38 -0.68 1.27 8.81
C ALA A 38 0.71 0.65 8.56
N ILE A 39 0.85 -0.24 7.58
CA ILE A 39 2.14 -0.83 7.21
C ILE A 39 3.11 0.26 6.74
N VAL A 40 2.68 1.13 5.82
CA VAL A 40 3.58 2.15 5.24
C VAL A 40 3.97 3.21 6.26
N PHE A 41 3.05 3.66 7.13
CA PHE A 41 3.41 4.57 8.21
C PHE A 41 4.31 3.91 9.25
N GLY A 42 4.07 2.65 9.60
CA GLY A 42 4.95 1.88 10.49
C GLY A 42 6.35 1.70 9.91
N LEU A 43 6.45 1.47 8.60
CA LEU A 43 7.73 1.36 7.90
C LEU A 43 8.49 2.69 7.88
N LEU A 44 7.81 3.80 7.57
CA LEU A 44 8.42 5.13 7.60
C LEU A 44 8.91 5.49 9.00
N TRP A 45 8.18 5.08 10.04
CA TRP A 45 8.62 5.24 11.42
C TRP A 45 9.87 4.42 11.72
N CYS A 46 9.90 3.14 11.31
CA CYS A 46 11.07 2.28 11.46
C CYS A 46 12.31 2.90 10.79
N PHE A 47 12.17 3.45 9.57
CA PHE A 47 13.30 4.12 8.92
C PHE A 47 13.68 5.45 9.53
N TYR A 48 12.74 6.15 10.15
CA TYR A 48 13.08 7.33 10.93
C TYR A 48 13.95 6.96 12.13
N ASP A 49 13.63 5.89 12.86
CA ASP A 49 14.44 5.41 13.99
C ASP A 49 15.84 4.93 13.55
N VAL A 50 15.97 4.33 12.36
CA VAL A 50 17.25 3.83 11.83
C VAL A 50 18.11 4.95 11.24
N SER A 51 17.53 5.80 10.38
CA SER A 51 18.28 6.78 9.60
C SER A 51 18.29 8.18 10.21
N ASN A 52 17.45 8.44 11.22
CA ASN A 52 17.18 9.76 11.80
C ASN A 52 16.79 10.82 10.76
N THR A 53 16.32 10.41 9.58
CA THR A 53 15.95 11.31 8.49
C THR A 53 14.55 10.97 7.99
N ARG A 54 13.84 11.99 7.49
CA ARG A 54 12.54 11.85 6.81
C ARG A 54 12.65 12.10 5.30
N ASN A 55 13.86 12.35 4.82
CA ASN A 55 14.09 12.66 3.41
C ASN A 55 14.17 11.37 2.60
N TRP A 56 13.26 11.19 1.63
CA TRP A 56 13.19 10.02 0.75
C TRP A 56 14.49 9.70 0.02
N VAL A 57 15.30 10.70 -0.32
CA VAL A 57 16.59 10.49 -0.98
C VAL A 57 17.62 9.84 -0.04
N LEU A 58 17.53 10.15 1.25
CA LEU A 58 18.40 9.60 2.28
C LEU A 58 17.83 8.30 2.87
N LEU A 59 16.51 8.11 2.84
CA LEU A 59 15.84 6.88 3.31
C LEU A 59 16.35 5.61 2.62
N LYS A 60 16.84 5.71 1.38
CA LYS A 60 17.47 4.57 0.68
C LYS A 60 18.68 3.98 1.42
N SER A 61 19.38 4.75 2.26
CA SER A 61 20.50 4.23 3.06
C SER A 61 20.04 3.44 4.30
N GLY A 62 18.75 3.54 4.66
CA GLY A 62 18.17 2.77 5.78
C GLY A 62 17.72 1.36 5.41
N VAL A 63 17.69 1.01 4.12
CA VAL A 63 17.27 -0.32 3.64
C VAL A 63 18.46 -1.29 3.67
N GLY A 64 18.73 -1.84 4.86
CA GLY A 64 19.80 -2.82 5.08
C GLY A 64 19.31 -4.26 5.11
N GLY A 65 19.91 -5.14 4.30
CA GLY A 65 19.64 -6.58 4.31
C GLY A 65 18.35 -7.04 3.61
N VAL A 66 18.27 -8.35 3.36
CA VAL A 66 17.18 -8.98 2.58
C VAL A 66 15.81 -8.82 3.24
N VAL A 67 15.73 -8.93 4.57
CA VAL A 67 14.46 -8.88 5.31
C VAL A 67 13.82 -7.49 5.22
N SER A 68 14.61 -6.42 5.39
CA SER A 68 14.08 -5.06 5.27
C SER A 68 13.66 -4.76 3.83
N MET A 69 14.41 -5.23 2.83
CA MET A 69 14.02 -5.12 1.42
C MET A 69 12.67 -5.79 1.14
N VAL A 70 12.46 -7.02 1.61
CA VAL A 70 11.18 -7.73 1.42
C VAL A 70 10.03 -6.95 2.07
N ILE A 71 10.23 -6.41 3.28
CA ILE A 71 9.22 -5.64 3.99
C ILE A 71 8.89 -4.32 3.24
N VAL A 72 9.90 -3.63 2.71
CA VAL A 72 9.68 -2.45 1.84
C VAL A 72 8.86 -2.82 0.63
N VAL A 73 9.24 -3.87 -0.09
CA VAL A 73 8.50 -4.33 -1.28
C VAL A 73 7.06 -4.65 -0.92
N LEU A 74 6.83 -5.49 0.09
CA LEU A 74 5.48 -5.88 0.50
C LEU A 74 4.63 -4.68 0.91
N SER A 75 5.21 -3.72 1.64
CA SER A 75 4.51 -2.50 2.06
C SER A 75 4.12 -1.61 0.89
N MET A 76 5.04 -1.35 -0.04
CA MET A 76 4.78 -0.47 -1.18
C MET A 76 3.81 -1.12 -2.17
N LEU A 77 3.97 -2.43 -2.42
CA LEU A 77 3.00 -3.22 -3.21
C LEU A 77 1.61 -3.25 -2.56
N SER A 78 1.54 -3.31 -1.23
CA SER A 78 0.27 -3.24 -0.52
C SER A 78 -0.41 -1.88 -0.67
N LEU A 79 0.35 -0.80 -0.93
CA LEU A 79 -0.21 0.54 -1.15
C LEU A 79 -0.62 0.75 -2.63
N CYS A 80 0.09 0.12 -3.57
CA CYS A 80 -0.20 0.16 -5.01
C CYS A 80 -1.38 -0.73 -5.45
N SER A 81 -2.17 -1.28 -4.51
CA SER A 81 -3.22 -2.27 -4.79
C SER A 81 -2.75 -3.40 -5.73
N PHE A 82 -1.61 -4.02 -5.42
CA PHE A 82 -1.07 -5.11 -6.26
C PHE A 82 -2.06 -6.30 -6.36
N PRO A 83 -2.10 -7.09 -7.44
CA PRO A 83 -3.14 -8.11 -7.68
C PRO A 83 -3.43 -9.12 -6.57
N THR A 84 -2.49 -9.34 -5.67
CA THR A 84 -2.63 -10.24 -4.52
C THR A 84 -3.15 -9.54 -3.25
N THR A 85 -3.61 -8.29 -3.33
CA THR A 85 -4.11 -7.51 -2.19
C THR A 85 -5.63 -7.41 -2.22
N VAL A 86 -6.27 -7.34 -1.05
CA VAL A 86 -7.73 -7.13 -0.95
C VAL A 86 -8.18 -5.89 -1.72
N GLN A 87 -7.36 -4.84 -1.71
CA GLN A 87 -7.65 -3.58 -2.38
C GLN A 87 -7.83 -3.77 -3.89
N PHE A 88 -6.99 -4.57 -4.53
CA PHE A 88 -7.07 -4.82 -5.98
C PHE A 88 -8.42 -5.41 -6.38
N PHE A 89 -8.87 -6.45 -5.68
CA PHE A 89 -10.15 -7.09 -5.99
C PHE A 89 -11.30 -6.09 -5.84
N CYS A 90 -11.31 -5.34 -4.76
CA CYS A 90 -12.33 -4.32 -4.53
C CYS A 90 -12.31 -3.23 -5.62
N GLU A 91 -11.13 -2.80 -6.07
CA GLU A 91 -11.00 -1.83 -7.17
C GLU A 91 -11.56 -2.38 -8.48
N VAL A 92 -11.23 -3.62 -8.84
CA VAL A 92 -11.74 -4.26 -10.07
C VAL A 92 -13.27 -4.31 -10.04
N TYR A 93 -13.88 -4.74 -8.94
CA TYR A 93 -15.34 -4.78 -8.82
C TYR A 93 -15.97 -3.38 -8.92
N LEU A 94 -15.39 -2.36 -8.28
CA LEU A 94 -15.90 -0.99 -8.34
C LEU A 94 -15.73 -0.36 -9.73
N VAL A 95 -14.65 -0.65 -10.45
CA VAL A 95 -14.45 -0.21 -11.84
C VAL A 95 -15.51 -0.81 -12.76
N VAL A 96 -15.83 -2.10 -12.59
CA VAL A 96 -16.88 -2.77 -13.37
C VAL A 96 -18.24 -2.11 -13.15
N GLN A 97 -18.58 -1.73 -11.91
CA GLN A 97 -19.82 -0.99 -11.64
C GLN A 97 -19.83 0.42 -12.25
N CYS A 98 -18.66 1.05 -12.39
CA CYS A 98 -18.52 2.39 -12.96
C CYS A 98 -18.47 2.41 -14.50
N SER A 99 -18.45 1.26 -15.19
CA SER A 99 -18.13 1.20 -16.63
C SER A 99 -19.15 1.89 -17.52
N GLY A 100 -20.36 2.17 -17.02
CA GLY A 100 -21.43 2.85 -17.76
C GLY A 100 -21.28 4.37 -17.88
N VAL A 101 -20.38 5.01 -17.13
CA VAL A 101 -20.28 6.48 -17.06
C VAL A 101 -18.85 6.96 -17.29
N LEU A 102 -18.64 7.75 -18.34
CA LEU A 102 -17.31 8.22 -18.78
C LEU A 102 -16.59 9.06 -17.72
N LEU A 103 -17.31 9.89 -16.93
CA LEU A 103 -16.71 10.68 -15.86
C LEU A 103 -16.09 9.81 -14.76
N TYR A 104 -16.73 8.70 -14.40
CA TYR A 104 -16.18 7.78 -13.40
C TYR A 104 -14.96 7.03 -13.95
N LEU A 105 -14.98 6.64 -15.23
CA LEU A 105 -13.81 6.03 -15.88
C LEU A 105 -12.61 6.98 -15.90
N LEU A 106 -12.82 8.27 -16.19
CA LEU A 106 -11.75 9.27 -16.14
C LEU A 106 -11.16 9.41 -14.74
N PHE A 107 -12.01 9.42 -13.71
CA PHE A 107 -11.55 9.38 -12.32
C PHE A 107 -10.67 8.14 -12.05
N TRP A 108 -11.10 6.95 -12.47
CA TRP A 108 -10.33 5.71 -12.29
C TRP A 108 -8.97 5.74 -12.98
N VAL A 109 -8.88 6.29 -14.20
CA VAL A 109 -7.59 6.45 -14.89
C VAL A 109 -6.64 7.35 -14.11
N CYS A 110 -7.12 8.51 -13.65
CA CYS A 110 -6.31 9.41 -12.83
C CYS A 110 -5.91 8.76 -11.51
N TYR A 111 -6.85 8.10 -10.84
CA TYR A 111 -6.62 7.40 -9.58
C TYR A 111 -5.58 6.28 -9.74
N LEU A 112 -5.71 5.39 -10.72
CA LEU A 112 -4.77 4.27 -10.92
C LEU A 112 -3.37 4.78 -11.30
N PHE A 113 -3.27 5.90 -12.02
CA PHE A 113 -2.00 6.52 -12.33
C PHE A 113 -1.30 7.06 -11.07
N PHE A 114 -1.99 7.86 -10.25
CA PHE A 114 -1.37 8.46 -9.07
C PHE A 114 -1.27 7.50 -7.87
N GLY A 115 -2.29 6.69 -7.64
CA GLY A 115 -2.38 5.74 -6.52
C GLY A 115 -1.62 4.43 -6.76
N GLY A 116 -1.55 3.95 -8.01
CA GLY A 116 -0.83 2.72 -8.35
C GLY A 116 0.60 2.98 -8.82
N LEU A 117 0.75 3.69 -9.95
CA LEU A 117 2.03 3.77 -10.67
C LEU A 117 3.10 4.58 -9.91
N VAL A 118 2.74 5.71 -9.31
CA VAL A 118 3.70 6.56 -8.57
C VAL A 118 4.36 5.80 -7.40
N PRO A 119 3.61 5.17 -6.46
CA PRO A 119 4.25 4.40 -5.40
C PRO A 119 5.05 3.18 -5.88
N LEU A 120 4.72 2.60 -7.05
CA LEU A 120 5.53 1.55 -7.66
C LEU A 120 6.90 2.08 -8.11
N VAL A 121 6.94 3.26 -8.76
CA VAL A 121 8.19 3.93 -9.14
C VAL A 121 9.00 4.30 -7.90
N LEU A 122 8.34 4.77 -6.83
CA LEU A 122 9.00 5.05 -5.54
C LEU A 122 9.61 3.78 -4.92
N CYS A 123 8.92 2.64 -4.99
CA CYS A 123 9.45 1.36 -4.55
C CYS A 123 10.73 1.01 -5.31
N GLY A 124 10.72 1.12 -6.65
CA GLY A 124 11.91 0.91 -7.47
C GLY A 124 13.05 1.84 -7.08
N TYR A 125 12.77 3.13 -6.87
CA TYR A 125 13.77 4.11 -6.46
C TYR A 125 14.45 3.77 -5.13
N LEU A 126 13.70 3.28 -4.14
CA LEU A 126 14.25 2.85 -2.86
C LEU A 126 15.18 1.64 -2.98
N LEU A 127 14.95 0.77 -3.96
CA LEU A 127 15.71 -0.48 -4.14
C LEU A 127 17.01 -0.32 -4.95
N ILE A 128 17.15 0.74 -5.77
CA ILE A 128 18.28 0.96 -6.71
C ILE A 128 19.67 1.11 -6.02
N ARG A 129 19.76 1.05 -4.67
CA ARG A 129 21.06 1.15 -3.97
C ARG A 129 21.23 0.19 -2.78
N SER A 130 20.59 -0.97 -2.76
CA SER A 130 20.84 -1.96 -1.71
C SER A 130 22.11 -2.79 -2.03
N GLU A 131 23.29 -2.18 -1.88
CA GLU A 131 24.58 -2.90 -1.90
C GLU A 131 25.23 -3.02 -0.52
N TYR A 132 24.58 -2.54 0.54
CA TYR A 132 25.09 -2.65 1.91
C TYR A 132 24.50 -3.88 2.61
N TYR A 133 25.18 -5.02 2.50
CA TYR A 133 25.07 -6.15 3.43
C TYR A 133 25.74 -5.77 4.76
N GLU A 134 25.16 -4.84 5.51
CA GLU A 134 25.57 -4.63 6.90
C GLU A 134 24.69 -5.50 7.79
N PHE A 135 25.26 -6.61 8.27
CA PHE A 135 24.68 -7.43 9.33
C PHE A 135 24.82 -6.71 10.67
N VAL A 136 24.16 -5.56 10.84
CA VAL A 136 24.13 -4.91 12.16
C VAL A 136 23.01 -5.54 12.97
N CYS A 137 23.39 -6.27 14.02
CA CYS A 137 22.48 -6.82 15.03
C CYS A 137 21.85 -5.70 15.87
N VAL A 138 21.01 -4.85 15.26
CA VAL A 138 20.16 -3.92 16.01
C VAL A 138 18.77 -4.53 16.11
N SER A 139 18.30 -4.64 17.34
CA SER A 139 17.06 -5.33 17.75
C SER A 139 15.80 -4.57 17.32
N TYR A 140 15.50 -4.52 16.02
CA TYR A 140 14.23 -4.00 15.49
C TYR A 140 13.15 -5.08 15.34
N HIS A 141 13.31 -6.22 16.02
CA HIS A 141 12.43 -7.37 15.90
C HIS A 141 10.95 -7.04 16.12
N CYS A 142 10.62 -6.18 17.08
CA CYS A 142 9.23 -5.80 17.38
C CYS A 142 8.53 -5.10 16.21
N TYR A 143 9.23 -4.18 15.52
CA TYR A 143 8.67 -3.51 14.33
C TYR A 143 8.50 -4.48 13.17
N TYR A 144 9.47 -5.37 12.95
CA TYR A 144 9.35 -6.37 11.89
C TYR A 144 8.22 -7.37 12.13
N PHE A 145 8.01 -7.84 13.37
CA PHE A 145 6.86 -8.68 13.70
C PHE A 145 5.53 -7.97 13.45
N PHE A 146 5.41 -6.70 13.84
CA PHE A 146 4.23 -5.89 13.59
C PHE A 146 3.94 -5.72 12.08
N LEU A 147 4.96 -5.38 11.29
CA LEU A 147 4.85 -5.20 9.84
C LEU A 147 4.52 -6.51 9.13
N CYS A 148 5.12 -7.63 9.54
CA CYS A 148 4.79 -8.96 9.01
C CYS A 148 3.35 -9.35 9.33
N TYR A 149 2.90 -9.14 10.57
CA TYR A 149 1.53 -9.43 10.98
C TYR A 149 0.52 -8.65 10.12
N LEU A 150 0.71 -7.34 9.96
CA LEU A 150 -0.16 -6.53 9.11
C LEU A 150 -0.07 -6.94 7.63
N GLY A 151 1.12 -7.27 7.14
CA GLY A 151 1.33 -7.77 5.79
C GLY A 151 0.52 -9.05 5.51
N VAL A 152 0.56 -10.02 6.43
CA VAL A 152 -0.24 -11.24 6.31
C VAL A 152 -1.72 -10.90 6.13
N TRP A 153 -2.26 -9.99 6.94
CA TRP A 153 -3.66 -9.57 6.80
C TRP A 153 -3.94 -8.86 5.47
N CYS A 154 -3.05 -8.00 4.97
CA CYS A 154 -3.24 -7.32 3.68
C CYS A 154 -3.34 -8.29 2.48
N TYR A 155 -2.56 -9.37 2.48
CA TYR A 155 -2.48 -10.31 1.37
C TYR A 155 -3.42 -11.53 1.54
N PHE A 156 -3.64 -12.00 2.78
CA PHE A 156 -4.48 -13.19 3.02
C PHE A 156 -5.93 -12.89 3.35
N ALA A 157 -6.31 -11.63 3.66
CA ALA A 157 -7.71 -11.29 3.90
C ALA A 157 -8.61 -11.50 2.66
N ILE A 158 -8.03 -11.72 1.47
CA ILE A 158 -8.78 -12.16 0.28
C ILE A 158 -9.48 -13.50 0.51
N VAL A 159 -8.92 -14.41 1.31
CA VAL A 159 -9.54 -15.73 1.58
C VAL A 159 -10.90 -15.58 2.29
N VAL A 160 -11.16 -14.43 2.91
CA VAL A 160 -12.39 -14.11 3.63
C VAL A 160 -13.44 -13.44 2.73
N LEU A 161 -13.04 -13.01 1.52
CA LEU A 161 -13.86 -12.26 0.56
C LEU A 161 -14.50 -13.20 -0.47
#